data_AF-A0A8H3IFZ0-F1
#
_entry.id   AF-A0A8H3IFZ0-F1
#
_cell.length_a   1.000
_cell.length_b   1.000
_cell.length_c   1.000
_cell.angle_alpha   90.00
_cell.angle_beta   90.00
_cell.angle_gamma   90.00
#
_symmetry.space_group_name_H-M   'P 1'
#
loop_
_entity.id
_entity.type
_entity.pdbx_description
1 polymer ?
#
loop_
_entity_poly.entity_id
_entity_poly.type
_entity_poly.pdbx_seq_one_letter_code
_entity_poly.pdbx_strand_id
1 'polypeptide(L)'
;MSALDFQTLITSPILQSLLSSSKTTQESALSLLSTPSTTDTNNPTPPPQHHTTLLAQLSHLRTLHRQTTLALRSTKTETSNARSDVDSLHLTLQNLLYEQSHLRAEIEACESYSHLYTDLPLEDVDSFLIAHPDLADADTHALTLARIERERVQREELERERLALVKKKQALVKENLKRKEDLQGLDGRMEAFIDAARPIEKVLGLGVEDKEKIGVGEDGATGKDVANG
;
A
#
# COMPACT_ATOMS: atom_id res chain seq x y z
N MET A 1 43.93 45.42 9.04
CA MET A 1 42.59 45.02 8.57
C MET A 1 41.98 46.24 7.91
N SER A 2 42.16 46.36 6.59
CA SER A 2 41.59 47.46 5.80
C SER A 2 40.07 47.42 5.90
N ALA A 3 39.46 48.59 6.06
CA ALA A 3 38.01 48.75 5.97
C ALA A 3 37.51 48.04 4.70
N LEU A 4 36.60 47.07 4.85
CA LEU A 4 35.82 46.56 3.72
C LEU A 4 35.21 47.79 3.05
N ASP A 5 35.57 48.04 1.79
CA ASP A 5 35.01 49.15 1.01
C ASP A 5 33.51 48.88 0.83
N PHE A 6 32.70 49.40 1.75
CA PHE A 6 31.23 49.33 1.70
C PHE A 6 30.68 49.87 0.36
N GLN A 7 31.48 50.69 -0.33
CA GLN A 7 31.24 51.18 -1.68
C GLN A 7 31.10 50.03 -2.71
N THR A 8 31.80 48.91 -2.53
CA THR A 8 31.77 47.75 -3.45
C THR A 8 30.62 46.79 -3.16
N LEU A 9 30.10 46.78 -1.92
CA LEU A 9 29.03 45.87 -1.48
C LEU A 9 27.63 46.40 -1.81
N ILE A 10 27.50 47.72 -1.99
CA ILE A 10 26.22 48.38 -2.23
C ILE A 10 25.98 48.45 -3.75
N THR A 11 25.14 47.54 -4.26
CA THR A 11 24.76 47.52 -5.69
C THR A 11 23.70 48.57 -6.04
N SER A 12 22.92 49.07 -5.06
CA SER A 12 21.79 49.96 -5.37
C SER A 12 22.25 51.42 -5.59
N PRO A 13 21.84 52.05 -6.71
CA PRO A 13 22.30 53.39 -7.07
C PRO A 13 21.82 54.46 -6.07
N ILE A 14 20.63 54.25 -5.48
CA ILE A 14 20.06 55.16 -4.49
C ILE A 14 20.89 55.15 -3.20
N LEU A 15 21.34 53.98 -2.73
CA LEU A 15 22.18 53.89 -1.53
C LEU A 15 23.58 54.47 -1.75
N GLN A 16 24.14 54.34 -2.96
CA GLN A 16 25.39 55.00 -3.33
C GLN A 16 25.27 56.54 -3.36
N SER A 17 24.15 57.06 -3.89
CA SER A 17 23.85 58.50 -3.87
C SER A 17 23.62 59.05 -2.45
N LEU A 18 23.01 58.26 -1.56
CA LEU A 18 22.89 58.58 -0.13
C LEU A 18 24.26 58.68 0.53
N LEU A 19 25.11 57.68 0.32
CA LEU A 19 26.43 57.60 0.94
C LEU A 19 27.34 58.74 0.50
N SER A 20 27.36 59.05 -0.81
CA SER A 20 28.12 60.19 -1.35
C SER A 20 27.59 61.52 -0.82
N SER A 21 26.28 61.76 -0.87
CA SER A 21 25.67 62.99 -0.34
C SER A 21 25.92 63.17 1.16
N SER A 22 25.88 62.08 1.95
CA SER A 22 26.22 62.07 3.38
C SER A 22 27.68 62.46 3.61
N LYS A 23 28.63 61.89 2.87
CA LYS A 23 30.06 62.26 2.96
C LYS A 23 30.26 63.75 2.64
N THR A 24 29.67 64.24 1.56
CA THR A 24 29.77 65.67 1.17
C THR A 24 29.14 66.61 2.21
N THR A 25 27.99 66.23 2.80
CA THR A 25 27.37 67.04 3.87
C THR A 25 28.23 67.07 5.13
N GLN A 26 28.88 65.95 5.47
CA GLN A 26 29.77 65.84 6.62
C GLN A 26 31.03 66.69 6.42
N GLU A 27 31.66 66.60 5.24
CA GLU A 27 32.82 67.42 4.88
C GLU A 27 32.49 68.92 4.93
N SER A 28 31.32 69.31 4.41
CA SER A 28 30.85 70.70 4.43
C SER A 28 30.58 71.20 5.87
N ALA A 29 30.01 70.36 6.73
CA ALA A 29 29.77 70.68 8.14
C ALA A 29 31.06 70.77 8.96
N LEU A 30 32.00 69.85 8.73
CA LEU A 30 33.32 69.87 9.37
C LEU A 30 34.14 71.09 8.93
N SER A 31 34.07 71.46 7.65
CA SER A 31 34.69 72.68 7.12
C SER A 31 34.16 73.93 7.84
N LEU A 32 32.84 74.06 8.02
CA LEU A 32 32.23 75.15 8.77
C LEU A 32 32.60 75.19 10.25
N LEU A 33 32.82 74.03 10.88
CA LEU A 33 33.27 73.96 12.27
C LEU A 33 34.77 74.30 12.42
N SER A 34 35.56 74.07 11.37
CA SER A 34 37.00 74.32 11.35
C SER A 34 37.37 75.79 11.07
N THR A 35 36.45 76.60 10.51
CA THR A 35 36.69 78.04 10.34
C THR A 35 36.67 78.72 11.72
N PRO A 36 37.78 79.35 12.16
CA PRO A 36 37.84 79.98 13.47
C PRO A 36 36.83 81.13 13.52
N SER A 37 35.92 81.08 14.51
CA SER A 37 35.02 82.18 14.84
C SER A 37 35.84 83.45 15.05
N THR A 38 35.91 84.33 14.06
CA THR A 38 36.50 85.66 14.24
C THR A 38 35.51 86.47 15.04
N THR A 39 35.66 86.46 16.37
CA THR A 39 34.90 87.30 17.29
C THR A 39 35.42 88.73 17.20
N ASP A 40 35.10 89.44 16.11
CA ASP A 40 35.16 90.90 16.07
C ASP A 40 33.75 91.46 16.23
N THR A 41 33.59 92.31 17.23
CA THR A 41 32.33 92.77 17.84
C THR A 41 31.47 93.72 17.00
N ASN A 42 31.66 93.81 15.68
CA ASN A 42 30.91 94.75 14.82
C ASN A 42 30.18 94.13 13.61
N ASN A 43 30.24 92.82 13.37
CA ASN A 43 29.32 92.15 12.44
C ASN A 43 29.25 90.63 12.72
N PRO A 44 28.20 90.12 13.39
CA PRO A 44 28.21 88.77 13.96
C PRO A 44 27.63 87.70 13.02
N THR A 45 27.96 87.69 11.73
CA THR A 45 27.44 86.65 10.83
C THR A 45 28.51 86.01 9.95
N PRO A 46 28.69 84.67 10.00
CA PRO A 46 29.39 83.96 8.94
C PRO A 46 28.69 84.22 7.60
N PRO A 47 29.36 84.08 6.44
CA PRO A 47 28.74 84.39 5.15
C PRO A 47 27.44 83.58 5.00
N PRO A 48 26.28 84.22 4.72
CA PRO A 48 24.98 83.55 4.66
C PRO A 48 24.94 82.40 3.62
N GLN A 49 25.88 82.40 2.69
CA GLN A 49 26.03 81.42 1.62
C GLN A 49 26.42 80.01 2.11
N HIS A 50 27.28 79.88 3.12
CA HIS A 50 27.69 78.56 3.59
C HIS A 50 26.60 77.86 4.41
N HIS A 51 25.86 78.63 5.22
CA HIS A 51 24.73 78.11 6.00
C HIS A 51 23.56 77.68 5.11
N THR A 52 23.23 78.46 4.09
CA THR A 52 22.19 78.12 3.11
C THR A 52 22.56 76.87 2.28
N THR A 53 23.84 76.74 1.91
CA THR A 53 24.36 75.56 1.21
C THR A 53 24.26 74.30 2.07
N LEU A 54 24.66 74.36 3.34
CA LEU A 54 24.54 73.22 4.27
C LEU A 54 23.08 72.82 4.47
N LEU A 55 22.19 73.79 4.70
CA LEU A 55 20.76 73.51 4.87
C LEU A 55 20.16 72.85 3.61
N ALA A 56 20.56 73.29 2.42
CA ALA A 56 20.17 72.67 1.16
C ALA A 56 20.67 71.22 1.07
N GLN A 57 21.95 70.99 1.37
CA GLN A 57 22.54 69.64 1.41
C GLN A 57 21.85 68.71 2.43
N LEU A 58 21.51 69.21 3.63
CA LEU A 58 20.74 68.46 4.63
C LEU A 58 19.31 68.14 4.16
N SER A 59 18.65 69.08 3.48
CA SER A 59 17.31 68.84 2.92
C SER A 59 17.34 67.77 1.82
N HIS A 60 18.39 67.78 1.00
CA HIS A 60 18.64 66.76 -0.02
C HIS A 60 18.88 65.39 0.62
N LEU A 61 19.73 65.31 1.65
CA LEU A 61 19.98 64.07 2.39
C LEU A 61 18.72 63.49 3.04
N ARG A 62 17.89 64.33 3.67
CA ARG A 62 16.60 63.89 4.25
C ARG A 62 15.65 63.34 3.19
N THR A 63 15.59 63.99 2.02
CA THR A 63 14.76 63.54 0.90
C THR A 63 15.22 62.17 0.40
N LEU A 64 16.52 62.01 0.23
CA LEU A 64 17.14 60.79 -0.26
C LEU A 64 17.00 59.64 0.77
N HIS A 65 17.11 59.93 2.07
CA HIS A 65 16.82 58.97 3.15
C HIS A 65 15.36 58.52 3.17
N ARG A 66 14.41 59.43 2.90
CA ARG A 66 12.99 59.05 2.76
C ARG A 66 12.79 58.15 1.54
N GLN A 67 13.41 58.47 0.41
CA GLN A 67 13.34 57.65 -0.80
C GLN A 67 13.91 56.25 -0.58
N THR A 68 15.05 56.10 0.08
CA THR A 68 15.64 54.78 0.39
C THR A 68 14.75 53.98 1.34
N THR A 69 14.16 54.62 2.35
CA THR A 69 13.24 53.96 3.28
C THR A 69 11.98 53.46 2.58
N LEU A 70 11.44 54.23 1.62
CA LEU A 70 10.30 53.80 0.80
C LEU A 70 10.67 52.64 -0.13
N ALA A 71 11.82 52.73 -0.82
CA ALA A 71 12.32 51.65 -1.66
C ALA A 71 12.53 50.35 -0.86
N LEU A 72 13.12 50.44 0.34
CA LEU A 72 13.30 49.29 1.24
C LEU A 72 11.98 48.66 1.66
N ARG A 73 10.95 49.48 1.92
CA ARG A 73 9.62 48.97 2.24
C ARG A 73 9.00 48.27 1.03
N SER A 74 9.13 48.84 -0.17
CA SER A 74 8.64 48.22 -1.42
C SER A 74 9.28 46.86 -1.65
N THR A 75 10.62 46.78 -1.58
CA THR A 75 11.32 45.50 -1.78
C THR A 75 10.98 44.48 -0.71
N LYS A 76 10.78 44.92 0.54
CA LYS A 76 10.31 44.03 1.62
C LYS A 76 8.90 43.50 1.36
N THR A 77 7.99 44.34 0.88
CA THR A 77 6.62 43.90 0.53
C THR A 77 6.62 42.97 -0.68
N GLU A 78 7.38 43.29 -1.72
CA GLU A 78 7.51 42.46 -2.93
C GLU A 78 8.08 41.08 -2.62
N THR A 79 9.15 41.02 -1.82
CA THR A 79 9.75 39.74 -1.40
C THR A 79 8.82 38.94 -0.48
N SER A 80 8.07 39.62 0.40
CA SER A 80 7.07 38.96 1.24
C SER A 80 5.91 38.37 0.43
N ASN A 81 5.44 39.08 -0.59
CA ASN A 81 4.37 38.61 -1.47
C ASN A 81 4.85 37.41 -2.30
N ALA A 82 6.02 37.52 -2.94
CA ALA A 82 6.61 36.43 -3.71
C ALA A 82 6.83 35.18 -2.85
N ARG A 83 7.24 35.35 -1.58
CA ARG A 83 7.35 34.23 -0.63
C ARG A 83 5.99 33.61 -0.34
N SER A 84 4.96 34.41 -0.09
CA SER A 84 3.60 33.92 0.15
C SER A 84 3.05 33.13 -1.04
N ASP A 85 3.33 33.58 -2.26
CA ASP A 85 2.93 32.89 -3.48
C ASP A 85 3.63 31.53 -3.59
N VAL A 86 4.94 31.49 -3.33
CA VAL A 86 5.70 30.23 -3.30
C VAL A 86 5.15 29.27 -2.26
N ASP A 87 4.83 29.75 -1.05
CA ASP A 87 4.27 28.93 0.02
C ASP A 87 2.89 28.36 -0.38
N SER A 88 2.07 29.17 -1.06
CA SER A 88 0.77 28.72 -1.61
C SER A 88 0.95 27.64 -2.67
N LEU A 89 1.85 27.85 -3.64
CA LEU A 89 2.15 26.85 -4.67
C LEU A 89 2.71 25.56 -4.05
N HIS A 90 3.57 25.68 -3.04
CA HIS A 90 4.13 24.52 -2.34
C HIS A 90 3.03 23.69 -1.66
N LEU A 91 2.04 24.33 -1.04
CA LEU A 91 0.89 23.64 -0.48
C LEU A 91 0.07 22.91 -1.56
N THR A 92 -0.17 23.56 -2.71
CA THR A 92 -0.89 22.91 -3.82
C THR A 92 -0.13 21.71 -4.39
N LEU A 93 1.20 21.82 -4.51
CA LEU A 93 2.06 20.72 -4.94
C LEU A 93 1.98 19.55 -3.95
N GLN A 94 2.04 19.83 -2.65
CA GLN A 94 1.95 18.80 -1.63
C GLN A 94 0.61 18.07 -1.68
N ASN A 95 -0.50 18.79 -1.88
CA ASN A 95 -1.82 18.18 -2.07
C ASN A 95 -1.85 17.23 -3.29
N LEU A 96 -1.29 17.65 -4.42
CA LEU A 96 -1.19 16.81 -5.62
C LEU A 96 -0.32 15.57 -5.42
N LEU A 97 0.78 15.70 -4.67
CA LEU A 97 1.64 14.56 -4.33
C LEU A 97 0.92 13.54 -3.45
N TYR A 98 0.13 14.02 -2.48
CA TYR A 98 -0.73 13.14 -1.68
C TYR A 98 -1.77 12.43 -2.54
N GLU A 99 -2.45 13.14 -3.44
CA GLU A 99 -3.42 12.55 -4.36
C GLU A 99 -2.77 11.50 -5.26
N GLN A 100 -1.61 11.81 -5.85
CA GLN A 100 -0.86 10.85 -6.66
C GLN A 100 -0.50 9.59 -5.85
N SER A 101 0.00 9.76 -4.63
CA SER A 101 0.37 8.63 -3.77
C SER A 101 -0.86 7.79 -3.41
N HIS A 102 -1.99 8.43 -3.12
CA HIS A 102 -3.25 7.75 -2.82
C HIS A 102 -3.72 6.93 -4.03
N LEU A 103 -3.79 7.55 -5.21
CA LEU A 103 -4.22 6.87 -6.44
C LEU A 103 -3.30 5.70 -6.81
N ARG A 104 -1.99 5.85 -6.62
CA ARG A 104 -1.04 4.74 -6.84
C ARG A 104 -1.29 3.57 -5.88
N ALA A 105 -1.51 3.86 -4.60
CA ALA A 105 -1.82 2.83 -3.62
C ALA A 105 -3.14 2.12 -3.92
N GLU A 106 -4.15 2.85 -4.40
CA GLU A 106 -5.44 2.29 -4.82
C GLU A 106 -5.30 1.42 -6.08
N ILE A 107 -4.51 1.85 -7.08
CA ILE A 107 -4.18 1.03 -8.25
C ILE A 107 -3.46 -0.25 -7.83
N GLU A 108 -2.45 -0.17 -6.97
CA GLU A 108 -1.73 -1.33 -6.47
C GLU A 108 -2.65 -2.29 -5.69
N ALA A 109 -3.60 -1.76 -4.91
CA ALA A 109 -4.61 -2.56 -4.24
C ALA A 109 -5.56 -3.27 -5.23
N CYS A 110 -5.92 -2.60 -6.33
CA CYS A 110 -6.72 -3.21 -7.40
C CYS A 110 -5.93 -4.25 -8.20
N GLU A 111 -4.65 -4.01 -8.49
CA GLU A 111 -3.78 -4.93 -9.23
C GLU A 111 -3.38 -6.16 -8.41
N SER A 112 -3.22 -6.00 -7.09
CA SER A 112 -2.94 -7.12 -6.17
C SER A 112 -4.17 -7.96 -5.83
N TYR A 113 -5.34 -7.63 -6.37
CA TYR A 113 -6.54 -8.42 -6.19
C TYR A 113 -6.35 -9.82 -6.82
N SER A 114 -6.19 -10.83 -5.97
CA SER A 114 -6.12 -12.23 -6.42
C SER A 114 -7.49 -12.68 -6.93
N HIS A 115 -7.56 -13.06 -8.19
CA HIS A 115 -8.78 -13.60 -8.79
C HIS A 115 -8.88 -15.10 -8.53
N LEU A 116 -10.00 -15.58 -7.98
CA LEU A 116 -10.21 -17.00 -7.67
C LEU A 116 -9.97 -17.98 -8.84
N TYR A 117 -10.12 -17.53 -10.09
CA TYR A 117 -9.92 -18.39 -11.25
C TYR A 117 -8.43 -18.68 -11.54
N THR A 118 -7.50 -17.86 -11.07
CA THR A 118 -6.05 -18.11 -11.27
C THR A 118 -5.55 -19.27 -10.42
N ASP A 119 -6.21 -19.52 -9.29
CA ASP A 119 -5.90 -20.64 -8.39
C ASP A 119 -6.56 -21.96 -8.85
N LEU A 120 -7.45 -21.91 -9.84
CA LEU A 120 -8.16 -23.08 -10.32
C LEU A 120 -7.23 -23.94 -11.19
N PRO A 121 -7.11 -25.26 -10.95
CA PRO A 121 -6.30 -26.14 -11.77
C PRO A 121 -7.00 -26.37 -13.11
N LEU A 122 -6.81 -25.43 -14.03
CA LEU A 122 -7.35 -25.48 -15.38
C LEU A 122 -6.42 -26.30 -16.28
N GLU A 123 -7.00 -27.06 -17.21
CA GLU A 123 -6.24 -27.70 -18.28
C GLU A 123 -5.47 -26.67 -19.10
N ASP A 124 -4.26 -27.03 -19.53
CA ASP A 124 -3.38 -26.15 -20.29
C ASP A 124 -4.03 -25.63 -21.59
N VAL A 125 -3.59 -24.46 -22.05
CA VAL A 125 -4.17 -23.80 -23.22
C VAL A 125 -3.98 -24.66 -24.47
N ASP A 126 -2.80 -25.22 -24.64
CA ASP A 126 -2.44 -26.00 -25.83
C ASP A 126 -3.28 -27.28 -25.95
N SER A 127 -3.49 -28.00 -24.85
CA SER A 127 -4.30 -29.22 -24.87
C SER A 127 -5.79 -28.92 -25.02
N PHE A 128 -6.27 -27.79 -24.47
CA PHE A 128 -7.64 -27.33 -24.69
C PHE A 128 -7.90 -26.96 -26.17
N LEU A 129 -6.96 -26.29 -26.83
CA LEU A 129 -7.08 -25.91 -28.24
C LEU A 129 -7.01 -27.11 -29.19
N ILE A 130 -6.28 -28.17 -28.82
CA ILE A 130 -6.31 -29.44 -29.58
C ILE A 130 -7.72 -30.06 -29.55
N ALA A 131 -8.40 -30.02 -28.41
CA ALA A 131 -9.76 -30.54 -28.27
C ALA A 131 -10.83 -29.61 -28.90
N HIS A 132 -10.57 -28.30 -28.92
CA HIS A 132 -11.49 -27.28 -29.44
C HIS A 132 -10.77 -26.30 -30.38
N PRO A 133 -10.47 -26.72 -31.63
CA PRO A 133 -9.78 -25.88 -32.60
C PRO A 133 -10.61 -24.65 -33.02
N ASP A 134 -11.94 -24.72 -32.89
CA ASP A 134 -12.87 -23.63 -33.24
C ASP A 134 -12.68 -22.36 -32.40
N LEU A 135 -12.00 -22.47 -31.25
CA LEU A 135 -11.76 -21.37 -30.31
C LEU A 135 -10.34 -20.78 -30.42
N ALA A 136 -9.55 -21.21 -31.42
CA ALA A 136 -8.16 -20.75 -31.58
C ALA A 136 -8.04 -19.25 -31.89
N ASP A 137 -9.03 -18.69 -32.59
CA ASP A 137 -9.08 -17.26 -32.95
C ASP A 137 -9.85 -16.40 -31.92
N ALA A 138 -10.32 -16.99 -30.82
CA ALA A 138 -11.10 -16.28 -29.82
C ALA A 138 -10.23 -15.37 -28.94
N ASP A 139 -10.84 -14.33 -28.37
CA ASP A 139 -10.17 -13.46 -27.40
C ASP A 139 -9.73 -14.26 -26.16
N THR A 140 -8.61 -13.86 -25.57
CA THR A 140 -7.99 -14.49 -24.38
C THR A 140 -8.98 -14.67 -23.23
N HIS A 141 -9.83 -13.66 -22.98
CA HIS A 141 -10.86 -13.72 -21.95
C HIS A 141 -11.98 -14.73 -22.29
N ALA A 142 -12.40 -14.77 -23.56
CA ALA A 142 -13.39 -15.73 -24.02
C ALA A 142 -12.87 -17.18 -23.93
N LEU A 143 -11.58 -17.38 -24.25
CA LEU A 143 -10.90 -18.66 -24.14
C LEU A 143 -10.81 -19.14 -22.68
N THR A 144 -10.46 -18.26 -21.73
CA THR A 144 -10.42 -18.62 -20.30
C THR A 144 -11.81 -18.95 -19.75
N LEU A 145 -12.84 -18.21 -20.16
CA LEU A 145 -14.22 -18.52 -19.78
C LEU A 145 -14.68 -19.89 -20.31
N ALA A 146 -14.39 -20.20 -21.57
CA ALA A 146 -14.71 -21.49 -22.17
C ALA A 146 -13.98 -22.65 -21.46
N ARG A 147 -12.70 -22.45 -21.06
CA ARG A 147 -11.94 -23.41 -20.26
C ARG A 147 -12.57 -23.66 -18.90
N ILE A 148 -12.97 -22.61 -18.19
CA ILE A 148 -13.64 -22.70 -16.88
C ILE A 148 -14.97 -23.44 -17.01
N GLU A 149 -15.75 -23.14 -18.04
CA GLU A 149 -17.07 -23.76 -18.24
C GLU A 149 -16.95 -25.27 -18.51
N ARG A 150 -15.95 -25.68 -19.30
CA ARG A 150 -15.68 -27.09 -19.54
C ARG A 150 -15.24 -27.81 -18.25
N GLU A 151 -14.36 -27.21 -17.46
CA GLU A 151 -13.94 -27.73 -16.15
C GLU A 151 -15.15 -27.89 -15.22
N ARG A 152 -16.06 -26.91 -15.21
CA ARG A 152 -17.32 -26.97 -14.45
C ARG A 152 -18.15 -28.19 -14.84
N VAL A 153 -18.38 -28.40 -16.15
CA VAL A 153 -19.14 -29.55 -16.66
C VAL A 153 -18.48 -30.87 -16.26
N GLN A 154 -17.16 -30.98 -16.40
CA GLN A 154 -16.41 -32.18 -16.01
C GLN A 154 -16.54 -32.48 -14.51
N ARG A 155 -16.42 -31.47 -13.65
CA ARG A 155 -16.60 -31.66 -12.20
C ARG A 155 -18.03 -32.04 -11.82
N GLU A 156 -19.03 -31.51 -12.51
CA GLU A 156 -20.43 -31.89 -12.29
C GLU A 156 -20.70 -33.34 -12.70
N GLU A 157 -20.08 -33.82 -13.78
CA GLU A 157 -20.14 -35.22 -14.18
C GLU A 157 -19.48 -36.14 -13.16
N LEU A 158 -18.27 -35.81 -12.72
CA LEU A 158 -17.53 -36.57 -11.71
C LEU A 158 -18.29 -36.62 -10.38
N GLU A 159 -18.89 -35.51 -9.93
CA GLU A 159 -19.68 -35.51 -8.69
C GLU A 159 -20.96 -36.33 -8.84
N ARG A 160 -21.62 -36.29 -10.02
CA ARG A 160 -22.77 -37.18 -10.31
C ARG A 160 -22.38 -38.65 -10.23
N GLU A 161 -21.26 -39.03 -10.82
CA GLU A 161 -20.73 -40.40 -10.76
C GLU A 161 -20.35 -40.81 -9.33
N ARG A 162 -19.66 -39.92 -8.60
CA ARG A 162 -19.32 -40.12 -7.19
C ARG A 162 -20.57 -40.38 -6.37
N LEU A 163 -21.61 -39.57 -6.51
CA LEU A 163 -22.88 -39.75 -5.79
C LEU A 163 -23.56 -41.08 -6.16
N ALA A 164 -23.53 -41.47 -7.44
CA ALA A 164 -24.05 -42.76 -7.88
C ALA A 164 -23.28 -43.94 -7.27
N LEU A 165 -21.95 -43.87 -7.23
CA LEU A 165 -21.08 -44.88 -6.62
C LEU A 165 -21.27 -44.95 -5.11
N VAL A 166 -21.40 -43.81 -4.43
CA VAL A 166 -21.68 -43.76 -2.99
C VAL A 166 -23.03 -44.43 -2.68
N LYS A 167 -24.07 -44.17 -3.47
CA LYS A 167 -25.36 -44.86 -3.32
C LYS A 167 -25.24 -46.38 -3.52
N LYS A 168 -24.52 -46.82 -4.55
CA LYS A 168 -24.25 -48.26 -4.79
C LYS A 168 -23.49 -48.89 -3.62
N LYS A 169 -22.44 -48.22 -3.11
CA LYS A 169 -21.68 -48.66 -1.94
C LYS A 169 -22.59 -48.80 -0.72
N GLN A 170 -23.42 -47.81 -0.43
CA GLN A 170 -24.36 -47.87 0.70
C GLN A 170 -25.38 -49.01 0.56
N ALA A 171 -25.87 -49.26 -0.65
CA ALA A 171 -26.77 -50.39 -0.91
C ALA A 171 -26.08 -51.74 -0.64
N LEU A 172 -24.86 -51.93 -1.15
CA LEU A 172 -24.07 -53.15 -0.95
C LEU A 172 -23.68 -53.35 0.53
N VAL A 173 -23.37 -52.27 1.26
CA VAL A 173 -23.09 -52.36 2.71
C VAL A 173 -24.33 -52.83 3.47
N LYS A 174 -25.51 -52.29 3.14
CA LYS A 174 -26.77 -52.74 3.76
C LYS A 174 -27.09 -54.21 3.41
N GLU A 175 -26.84 -54.62 2.17
CA GLU A 175 -27.04 -56.01 1.75
C GLU A 175 -26.07 -56.97 2.48
N ASN A 176 -24.79 -56.61 2.59
CA ASN A 176 -23.82 -57.40 3.34
C ASN A 176 -24.18 -57.48 4.83
N LEU A 177 -24.67 -56.38 5.42
CA LEU A 177 -25.11 -56.38 6.81
C LEU A 177 -26.29 -57.33 7.03
N LYS A 178 -27.31 -57.29 6.15
CA LYS A 178 -28.43 -58.23 6.18
C LYS A 178 -27.98 -59.68 6.04
N ARG A 179 -27.12 -59.98 5.07
CA ARG A 179 -26.57 -61.34 4.90
C ARG A 179 -25.78 -61.80 6.12
N LYS A 180 -25.04 -60.90 6.77
CA LYS A 180 -24.32 -61.19 8.02
C LYS A 180 -25.30 -61.52 9.15
N GLU A 181 -26.38 -60.75 9.30
CA GLU A 181 -27.45 -61.02 10.27
C GLU A 181 -28.15 -62.36 9.98
N ASP A 182 -28.44 -62.67 8.71
CA ASP A 182 -29.05 -63.92 8.28
C ASP A 182 -28.14 -65.13 8.57
N LEU A 183 -26.83 -65.00 8.33
CA LEU A 183 -25.83 -66.01 8.64
C LEU A 183 -25.71 -66.23 10.15
N GLN A 184 -25.66 -65.16 10.95
CA GLN A 184 -25.68 -65.27 12.42
C GLN A 184 -26.96 -65.95 12.92
N GLY A 185 -28.11 -65.66 12.29
CA GLY A 185 -29.37 -66.33 12.59
C GLY A 185 -29.41 -67.81 12.14
N LEU A 186 -28.68 -68.18 11.09
CA LEU A 186 -28.50 -69.58 10.70
C LEU A 186 -27.58 -70.32 11.68
N ASP A 187 -26.46 -69.72 12.07
CA ASP A 187 -25.54 -70.27 13.06
C ASP A 187 -26.26 -70.56 14.38
N GLY A 188 -27.05 -69.61 14.89
CA GLY A 188 -27.86 -69.83 16.10
C GLY A 188 -28.90 -70.94 15.94
N ARG A 189 -29.51 -71.10 14.76
CA ARG A 189 -30.43 -72.21 14.48
C ARG A 189 -29.70 -73.56 14.39
N MET A 190 -28.50 -73.57 13.83
CA MET A 190 -27.67 -74.77 13.75
C MET A 190 -27.23 -75.22 15.14
N GLU A 191 -26.81 -74.27 15.99
CA GLU A 191 -26.47 -74.54 17.38
C GLU A 191 -27.66 -75.15 18.15
N ALA A 192 -28.86 -74.58 17.98
CA ALA A 192 -30.08 -75.13 18.55
C ALA A 192 -30.44 -76.53 17.99
N PHE A 193 -30.19 -76.78 16.70
CA PHE A 193 -30.39 -78.10 16.09
C PHE A 193 -29.41 -79.14 16.64
N ILE A 194 -28.12 -78.78 16.78
CA ILE A 194 -27.10 -79.61 17.41
C ILE A 194 -27.54 -79.94 18.84
N ASP A 195 -27.95 -78.94 19.63
CA ASP A 195 -28.48 -79.12 20.99
C ASP A 195 -29.64 -80.09 21.06
N ALA A 196 -30.61 -79.96 20.15
CA ALA A 196 -31.76 -80.84 20.05
C ALA A 196 -31.40 -82.26 19.60
N ALA A 197 -30.31 -82.44 18.84
CA ALA A 197 -29.82 -83.72 18.36
C ALA A 197 -28.92 -84.46 19.39
N ARG A 198 -28.25 -83.75 20.32
CA ARG A 198 -27.40 -84.35 21.38
C ARG A 198 -28.09 -85.50 22.17
N PRO A 199 -29.39 -85.43 22.54
CA PRO A 199 -30.07 -86.53 23.22
C PRO A 199 -30.22 -87.77 22.35
N ILE A 200 -30.49 -87.59 21.05
CA ILE A 200 -30.65 -88.68 20.07
C ILE A 200 -29.29 -89.35 19.81
N GLU A 201 -28.22 -88.56 19.71
CA GLU A 201 -26.85 -89.02 19.58
C GLU A 201 -26.40 -89.88 20.77
N LYS A 202 -26.73 -89.44 22.00
CA LYS A 202 -26.48 -90.19 23.25
C LYS A 202 -27.22 -91.53 23.30
N VAL A 203 -28.43 -91.60 22.75
CA VAL A 203 -29.24 -92.83 22.71
C VAL A 203 -28.77 -93.80 21.63
N LEU A 204 -28.29 -93.30 20.48
CA LEU A 204 -27.81 -94.11 19.36
C LEU A 204 -26.33 -94.53 19.49
N GLY A 205 -25.61 -94.05 20.51
CA GLY A 205 -24.23 -94.46 20.79
C GLY A 205 -23.21 -93.97 19.76
N LEU A 206 -23.52 -92.91 19.01
CA LEU A 206 -22.72 -92.38 17.89
C LEU A 206 -21.72 -91.29 18.29
N GLY A 207 -21.48 -91.09 19.59
CA GLY A 207 -20.61 -90.02 20.09
C GLY A 207 -19.16 -90.18 19.64
N VAL A 208 -18.71 -89.27 18.77
CA VAL A 208 -17.28 -88.98 18.60
C VAL A 208 -16.85 -88.13 19.79
N GLU A 209 -15.82 -88.59 20.50
CA GLU A 209 -15.26 -87.94 21.69
C GLU A 209 -14.95 -86.45 21.45
N ASP A 210 -15.36 -85.63 22.43
CA ASP A 210 -15.06 -84.21 22.55
C ASP A 210 -13.57 -83.93 22.32
N LYS A 211 -13.21 -83.40 21.15
CA LYS A 211 -11.88 -82.83 20.91
C LYS A 211 -11.90 -81.31 21.05
N GLU A 212 -11.24 -80.91 22.13
CA GLU A 212 -10.35 -79.76 22.28
C GLU A 212 -10.83 -78.40 21.73
N LYS A 213 -11.00 -77.50 22.70
CA LYS A 213 -10.93 -76.04 22.54
C LYS A 213 -9.70 -75.69 21.70
N ILE A 214 -9.91 -75.28 20.45
CA ILE A 214 -8.93 -74.50 19.71
C ILE A 214 -9.44 -73.06 19.73
N GLY A 215 -8.79 -72.25 20.58
CA GLY A 215 -8.92 -70.81 20.54
C GLY A 215 -8.46 -70.29 19.18
N VAL A 216 -9.35 -69.59 18.50
CA VAL A 216 -9.03 -68.64 17.43
C VAL A 216 -9.30 -67.29 18.09
N GLY A 217 -8.29 -66.57 18.58
CA GLY A 217 -7.31 -65.92 17.72
C GLY A 217 -7.94 -64.64 17.21
N GLU A 218 -8.05 -63.64 18.10
CA GLU A 218 -8.28 -62.25 17.70
C GLU A 218 -7.17 -61.84 16.74
N ASP A 219 -7.46 -61.73 15.46
CA ASP A 219 -6.71 -60.88 14.55
C ASP A 219 -7.66 -60.41 13.45
N GLY A 220 -8.14 -59.18 13.64
CA GLY A 220 -9.10 -58.51 12.77
C GLY A 220 -8.74 -57.04 12.61
N ALA A 221 -7.56 -56.82 12.02
CA ALA A 221 -7.17 -55.68 11.20
C ALA A 221 -7.75 -54.30 11.56
N THR A 222 -6.84 -53.47 12.08
CA THR A 222 -6.89 -52.01 12.10
C THR A 222 -7.14 -51.43 10.69
N GLY A 223 -8.41 -51.14 10.39
CA GLY A 223 -8.79 -50.23 9.31
C GLY A 223 -8.59 -48.80 9.76
N LYS A 224 -7.40 -48.25 9.51
CA LYS A 224 -7.01 -46.87 9.77
C LYS A 224 -7.94 -45.92 9.01
N ASP A 225 -8.74 -45.15 9.74
CA ASP A 225 -9.43 -43.98 9.23
C ASP A 225 -8.39 -42.98 8.70
N VAL A 226 -8.28 -42.91 7.37
CA VAL A 226 -7.69 -41.75 6.70
C VAL A 226 -8.84 -40.78 6.47
N ALA A 227 -9.00 -39.86 7.42
CA ALA A 227 -9.77 -38.65 7.22
C ALA A 227 -9.02 -37.78 6.19
N ASN A 228 -9.66 -37.59 5.04
CA ASN A 228 -9.24 -36.68 3.97
C ASN A 228 -9.07 -35.25 4.51
N GLY A 229 -7.93 -34.65 4.18
CA GLY A 229 -7.88 -33.23 3.79
C GLY A 229 -8.32 -33.06 2.34
#